data_AF-A0A258YE27-F1
#
_entry.id   AF-A0A258YE27-F1
#
_cell.length_a   1.000
_cell.length_b   1.000
_cell.length_c   1.000
_cell.angle_alpha   90.00
_cell.angle_beta   90.00
_cell.angle_gamma   90.00
#
_symmetry.space_group_name_H-M   'P 1'
#
loop_
_entity.id
_entity.type
_entity.pdbx_description
1 polymer ?
#
loop_
_entity_poly.entity_id
_entity_poly.type
_entity_poly.pdbx_seq_one_letter_code
_entity_poly.pdbx_strand_id
1 'polypeptide(L)' 'MKKSTPDNKLLWQYAGLATQLLVGLGLMLWLGNWLDKYVGWKSPILVWILPLLLLLGILIKVFRDTSKR' A
#
# COMPACT_ATOMS: atom_id res chain seq x y z
N MET A 1 -17.83 3.89 40.04
CA MET A 1 -16.63 4.09 39.19
C MET A 1 -17.04 4.02 37.73
N LYS A 2 -16.93 5.11 36.97
CA LYS A 2 -17.24 5.14 35.53
C LYS A 2 -16.04 4.55 34.79
N LYS A 3 -16.18 3.35 34.22
CA LYS A 3 -15.11 2.63 33.53
C LYS A 3 -14.78 3.38 32.23
N SER A 4 -13.61 4.00 32.14
CA SER A 4 -13.14 4.62 30.90
C SER A 4 -12.94 3.52 29.85
N THR A 5 -13.75 3.54 28.80
CA THR A 5 -13.58 2.64 27.66
C THR A 5 -12.26 2.98 26.97
N PRO A 6 -11.37 2.01 26.72
CA PRO A 6 -10.11 2.30 26.04
C PRO A 6 -10.39 2.90 24.66
N ASP A 7 -9.77 4.05 24.39
CA ASP A 7 -9.91 4.75 23.11
C ASP A 7 -9.08 4.04 22.04
N ASN A 8 -9.73 3.10 21.35
CA ASN A 8 -9.13 2.30 20.28
C ASN A 8 -9.07 3.05 18.94
N LYS A 9 -9.46 4.33 18.89
CA LYS A 9 -9.55 5.12 17.65
C LYS A 9 -8.22 5.16 16.89
N LEU A 10 -7.12 5.26 17.63
CA LEU A 10 -5.76 5.26 17.08
C LEU A 10 -5.43 3.91 16.42
N LEU A 11 -5.78 2.79 17.07
CA LEU A 11 -5.57 1.44 16.54
C LEU A 11 -6.37 1.23 15.24
N TRP A 12 -7.63 1.65 15.21
CA TRP A 12 -8.47 1.58 14.01
C TRP A 12 -7.94 2.45 12.86
N GLN A 13 -7.38 3.62 13.18
CA GLN A 13 -6.74 4.47 12.18
C GLN A 13 -5.52 3.78 11.54
N TYR A 14 -4.62 3.19 12.35
CA TYR A 14 -3.48 2.45 11.82
C TYR A 14 -3.89 1.17 11.08
N ALA A 15 -4.92 0.47 11.55
CA ALA A 15 -5.48 -0.69 10.86
C ALA A 15 -5.98 -0.31 9.48
N GLY A 16 -6.74 0.79 9.35
CA GLY A 16 -7.22 1.28 8.05
C GLY A 16 -6.08 1.64 7.09
N LEU A 17 -5.03 2.32 7.58
CA LEU A 17 -3.84 2.63 6.79
C LEU A 17 -3.11 1.35 6.33
N ALA A 18 -2.94 0.38 7.23
CA ALA A 18 -2.32 -0.89 6.91
C ALA A 18 -3.14 -1.68 5.89
N THR A 19 -4.47 -1.73 6.02
CA THR A 19 -5.36 -2.36 5.04
C THR A 19 -5.25 -1.69 3.68
N GLN A 20 -5.20 -0.36 3.62
CA GLN A 20 -5.04 0.36 2.35
C GLN A 20 -3.71 -0.03 1.66
N LEU A 21 -2.62 -0.15 2.41
CA LEU A 21 -1.34 -0.61 1.88
C LEU A 21 -1.41 -2.07 1.40
N LEU A 22 -1.98 -2.97 2.21
CA LEU A 22 -2.10 -4.39 1.87
C LEU A 22 -2.95 -4.61 0.62
N VAL A 23 -4.10 -3.93 0.52
CA VAL A 23 -4.97 -3.97 -0.65
C VAL A 23 -4.25 -3.39 -1.87
N GLY A 24 -3.57 -2.25 -1.72
CA GLY A 24 -2.78 -1.65 -2.81
C GLY A 24 -1.69 -2.57 -3.33
N LEU A 25 -0.93 -3.20 -2.44
CA LEU A 25 0.11 -4.16 -2.80
C LEU A 25 -0.47 -5.43 -3.45
N GLY A 26 -1.55 -5.99 -2.88
CA GLY A 26 -2.23 -7.15 -3.44
C GLY A 26 -2.74 -6.90 -4.86
N LEU A 27 -3.32 -5.72 -5.10
CA LEU A 27 -3.76 -5.30 -6.44
C LEU A 27 -2.60 -5.14 -7.41
N MET A 28 -1.47 -4.55 -6.99
CA MET A 28 -0.29 -4.40 -7.83
C MET A 28 0.34 -5.74 -8.21
N LEU A 29 0.40 -6.68 -7.27
CA LEU A 29 0.90 -8.04 -7.54
C LEU A 29 -0.02 -8.79 -8.50
N TRP A 30 -1.33 -8.69 -8.30
CA TRP A 30 -2.31 -9.32 -9.18
C TRP A 30 -2.27 -8.73 -10.60
N LEU A 31 -2.26 -7.40 -10.71
CA LEU A 31 -2.11 -6.69 -11.98
C LEU A 31 -0.79 -7.02 -12.67
N GLY A 32 0.32 -7.03 -11.93
CA GLY A 32 1.64 -7.36 -12.47
C GLY A 32 1.66 -8.77 -13.05
N ASN A 33 1.11 -9.74 -12.33
CA ASN A 33 1.06 -11.13 -12.79
C ASN A 33 0.16 -11.30 -14.01
N TRP A 34 -0.97 -10.58 -14.04
CA TRP A 34 -1.86 -10.58 -15.19
C TRP A 34 -1.19 -9.98 -16.42
N LEU A 35 -0.49 -8.84 -16.26
CA LEU A 35 0.22 -8.18 -17.35
C LEU A 35 1.45 -8.96 -17.82
N ASP A 36 2.28 -9.51 -16.92
CA ASP A 36 3.44 -10.32 -17.27
C ASP A 36 3.02 -11.53 -18.13
N LYS A 37 1.90 -12.17 -17.78
CA LYS A 37 1.30 -13.26 -18.57
C LYS A 37 0.73 -12.78 -19.90
N TYR A 38 0.04 -11.64 -19.92
CA TYR A 38 -0.56 -11.07 -21.12
C TYR A 38 0.50 -10.70 -22.17
N VAL A 39 1.64 -10.15 -21.73
CA VAL A 39 2.75 -9.78 -22.61
C VAL A 39 3.61 -11.00 -23.01
N GLY A 40 3.41 -12.14 -22.34
CA GLY A 40 4.17 -13.36 -22.61
C GLY A 40 5.61 -13.30 -22.12
N TRP A 41 5.91 -12.42 -21.16
CA TRP A 41 7.24 -12.33 -20.57
C TRP A 41 7.53 -13.58 -19.73
N LYS A 42 8.66 -14.23 -20.00
CA LYS A 42 9.12 -15.40 -19.21
C LYS A 42 9.55 -15.02 -17.79
N SER A 43 9.88 -13.74 -17.58
CA SER A 43 10.33 -13.21 -16.30
C SER A 43 9.22 -12.36 -15.68
N PRO A 44 8.91 -12.51 -14.38
CA PRO A 44 7.82 -11.80 -13.71
C PRO A 44 8.21 -10.35 -13.36
N ILE A 45 8.51 -9.53 -14.35
CA ILE A 45 9.12 -8.21 -14.17
C ILE A 45 8.10 -7.23 -13.58
N LEU A 46 6.86 -7.21 -14.08
CA LEU A 46 5.82 -6.26 -13.64
C LEU A 46 5.33 -6.58 -12.23
N VAL A 47 5.27 -7.86 -11.86
CA VAL A 47 4.99 -8.29 -10.48
C VAL A 47 5.94 -7.63 -9.48
N TRP A 48 7.21 -7.45 -9.82
CA TRP A 48 8.19 -6.80 -8.94
C TRP A 48 8.20 -5.27 -9.06
N ILE A 49 8.12 -4.74 -10.29
CA ILE A 49 8.24 -3.30 -10.52
C ILE A 49 7.02 -2.54 -9.99
N LEU A 50 5.79 -3.02 -10.22
CA LEU A 50 4.57 -2.32 -9.82
C LEU A 50 4.47 -2.04 -8.32
N PRO A 51 4.68 -3.01 -7.40
CA PRO A 51 4.64 -2.74 -5.97
C PRO A 51 5.78 -1.81 -5.53
N LEU A 52 6.96 -1.89 -6.13
CA LEU A 52 8.05 -0.93 -5.87
C LEU A 52 7.64 0.49 -6.26
N LEU A 53 7.00 0.65 -7.42
CA LEU A 53 6.54 1.94 -7.93
C LEU A 53 5.45 2.54 -7.02
N LEU A 54 4.53 1.70 -6.52
CA LEU A 54 3.54 2.10 -5.52
C LEU A 54 4.21 2.60 -4.23
N LEU A 55 5.20 1.88 -3.70
CA LEU A 55 5.94 2.29 -2.50
C LEU A 55 6.69 3.61 -2.72
N LEU A 56 7.36 3.79 -3.87
CA LEU A 56 8.01 5.04 -4.23
C LEU A 56 7.00 6.19 -4.32
N GLY A 57 5.83 5.96 -4.93
CA GLY A 57 4.76 6.96 -5.02
C GLY A 57 4.25 7.39 -3.64
N ILE A 58 4.06 6.43 -2.73
CA ILE A 58 3.69 6.72 -1.34
C ILE A 58 4.79 7.53 -0.65
N LEU A 59 6.04 7.14 -0.81
CA LEU A 59 7.17 7.82 -0.19
C LEU A 59 7.30 9.26 -0.67
N ILE A 60 7.25 9.50 -1.99
CA ILE A 60 7.27 10.84 -2.59
C ILE A 60 6.10 11.68 -2.05
N LYS A 61 4.90 11.09 -1.94
CA LYS A 61 3.74 11.76 -1.38
C LYS A 61 3.97 12.16 0.08
N VAL A 62 4.48 11.26 0.90
CA VAL A 62 4.83 11.57 2.31
C VAL A 62 5.87 12.68 2.38
N PHE A 63 6.93 12.63 1.57
CA PHE A 63 7.93 13.71 1.51
C PHE A 63 7.30 15.05 1.14
N ARG A 64 6.43 15.08 0.12
CA ARG A 64 5.76 16.32 -0.33
C ARG A 64 4.77 16.86 0.71
N ASP A 65 4.02 15.98 1.35
CA ASP A 65 3.05 16.34 2.40
C ASP A 65 3.77 16.82 3.67
N THR A 66 4.97 16.31 3.94
CA THR A 66 5.84 16.77 5.03
C THR A 66 6.50 18.11 4.70
N SER A 67 6.99 18.30 3.47
CA SER A 67 7.65 19.55 3.04
C SER A 67 6.70 20.75 2.90
N LYS A 68 5.39 20.52 2.81
CA LYS A 68 4.36 21.57 2.75
C LYS A 68 3.88 22.04 4.12
N ARG A 69 4.40 21.46 5.21
CA ARG A 69 4.20 21.91 6.58
C ARG A 69 5.42 22.69 7.04
#